data_AF-A0A414LLL1-F1
#
_entry.id   AF-A0A414LLL1-F1
#
_cell.length_a   1.000
_cell.length_b   1.000
_cell.length_c   1.000
_cell.angle_alpha   90.00
_cell.angle_beta   90.00
_cell.angle_gamma   90.00
#
_symmetry.space_group_name_H-M   'P 1'
#
loop_
_entity.id
_entity.type
_entity.pdbx_description
1 polymer ?
#
loop_
_entity_poly.entity_id
_entity_poly.type
_entity_poly.pdbx_seq_one_letter_code
_entity_poly.pdbx_strand_id
1 'polypeptide(L)' 'MKKQFPFYPQYDQMDCGPTCLRMISAFYGKKLSQKEMRENSFSNA' A
#
# COMPACT_ATOMS: atom_id res chain seq x y z
N MET A 1 -13.76 -1.56 18.41
CA MET A 1 -14.06 -2.12 17.07
C MET A 1 -12.75 -2.56 16.42
N LYS A 2 -12.62 -3.81 15.98
CA LYS A 2 -11.48 -4.20 15.14
C LYS A 2 -11.58 -3.39 13.85
N LYS A 3 -10.56 -2.60 13.50
CA LYS A 3 -10.52 -1.92 12.20
C LYS A 3 -10.57 -3.02 11.13
N GLN A 4 -11.46 -2.90 10.15
CA GLN A 4 -11.47 -3.82 9.03
C GLN A 4 -10.20 -3.62 8.22
N PHE A 5 -9.61 -4.71 7.71
CA PHE A 5 -8.44 -4.59 6.85
C PHE A 5 -8.89 -3.98 5.51
N PRO A 6 -8.35 -2.82 5.11
CA PRO A 6 -8.79 -2.14 3.90
C PRO A 6 -8.34 -2.94 2.68
N PHE A 7 -9.20 -3.01 1.67
CA PHE A 7 -8.88 -3.59 0.38
C PHE A 7 -8.55 -2.49 -0.64
N TYR A 8 -7.40 -2.61 -1.29
CA TYR A 8 -7.03 -1.78 -2.44
C TYR A 8 -6.75 -2.71 -3.63
N PRO A 9 -7.37 -2.48 -4.79
CA PRO A 9 -7.07 -3.28 -5.97
C PRO A 9 -5.67 -2.97 -6.51
N GLN A 10 -4.99 -4.01 -6.96
CA GLN A 10 -3.72 -3.90 -7.68
C GLN A 10 -4.02 -3.54 -9.14
N TYR A 11 -3.58 -2.36 -9.58
CA TYR A 11 -3.85 -1.87 -10.94
C TYR A 11 -2.83 -2.33 -11.98
N ASP A 12 -1.62 -2.69 -11.56
CA ASP A 12 -0.52 -3.13 -12.42
C ASP A 12 0.12 -4.39 -11.83
N GLN A 13 0.59 -5.34 -12.65
CA GLN A 13 1.22 -6.58 -12.16
C GLN A 13 2.43 -6.33 -11.24
N MET A 14 3.13 -5.21 -11.43
CA MET A 14 4.29 -4.81 -10.61
C MET A 14 3.90 -4.14 -9.28
N ASP A 15 2.63 -3.82 -9.08
CA ASP A 15 2.12 -3.13 -7.88
C ASP A 15 1.78 -4.07 -6.71
N CYS A 16 2.10 -5.36 -6.78
CA CYS A 16 1.73 -6.31 -5.71
C CYS A 16 2.31 -5.88 -4.35
N GLY A 17 3.59 -5.49 -4.30
CA GLY A 17 4.26 -4.96 -3.11
C GLY A 17 3.69 -3.61 -2.64
N PRO A 18 3.73 -2.56 -3.46
CA PRO A 18 3.18 -1.24 -3.13
C PRO A 18 1.73 -1.29 -2.63
N THR A 19 0.88 -2.13 -3.24
CA THR A 19 -0.53 -2.28 -2.86
C THR A 19 -0.68 -2.96 -1.49
N CYS A 20 0.08 -4.03 -1.23
CA CYS A 20 0.11 -4.68 0.09
C CYS A 20 0.54 -3.72 1.20
N LEU A 21 1.63 -2.97 0.98
CA LEU A 21 2.14 -1.98 1.94
C LEU A 21 1.14 -0.85 2.19
N ARG A 22 0.39 -0.45 1.16
CA ARG A 22 -0.71 0.53 1.28
C ARG A 22 -1.84 0.03 2.18
N MET A 23 -2.29 -1.22 2.00
CA MET A 23 -3.33 -1.81 2.83
C MET A 23 -2.90 -1.90 4.31
N ILE A 24 -1.67 -2.35 4.56
CA ILE A 24 -1.08 -2.42 5.90
C ILE A 24 -1.01 -1.02 6.53
N SER A 25 -0.48 -0.04 5.80
CA SER A 25 -0.37 1.34 6.28
C SER A 25 -1.73 1.92 6.65
N ALA A 26 -2.74 1.71 5.79
CA ALA A 26 -4.11 2.19 6.01
C ALA A 26 -4.78 1.51 7.21
N PHE A 27 -4.53 0.22 7.45
CA PHE A 27 -5.00 -0.49 8.64
C PHE A 27 -4.48 0.16 9.94
N TYR A 28 -3.21 0.56 9.95
CA TYR A 28 -2.58 1.27 11.06
C TYR A 28 -2.88 2.78 11.10
N GLY A 29 -3.70 3.29 10.17
CA GLY A 29 -4.13 4.69 10.15
C GLY A 29 -3.24 5.65 9.38
N LYS A 30 -2.24 5.15 8.64
CA LYS A 30 -1.43 5.95 7.71
C LYS A 30 -2.05 5.94 6.32
N LYS A 31 -2.41 7.13 5.81
CA LYS A 31 -2.95 7.30 4.46
C LYS A 31 -1.79 7.63 3.51
N LEU A 32 -1.44 6.67 2.66
CA LEU A 32 -0.40 6.83 1.64
C LEU A 32 -1.02 6.61 0.27
N SER A 33 -0.64 7.45 -0.68
CA SER A 33 -1.03 7.37 -2.07
C SER A 33 -0.30 6.22 -2.78
N GLN A 34 -0.85 5.77 -3.90
CA GLN A 34 -0.21 4.74 -4.73
C GLN A 34 1.14 5.22 -5.28
N LYS A 35 1.27 6.52 -5.60
CA LYS A 35 2.52 7.12 -6.09
C LYS A 35 3.61 7.06 -5.00
N GLU A 36 3.31 7.55 -3.81
CA GLU A 36 4.24 7.49 -2.67
C GLU A 36 4.64 6.04 -2.36
N MET A 37 3.69 5.10 -2.46
CA MET A 37 3.98 3.67 -2.25
C MET A 37 4.94 3.12 -3.29
N ARG A 38 4.76 3.44 -4.57
CA ARG A 38 5.69 3.03 -5.64
C ARG A 38 7.08 3.61 -5.41
N GLU A 39 7.17 4.91 -5.17
CA GLU A 39 8.45 5.61 -4.94
C GLU A 39 9.21 5.02 -3.75
N ASN A 40 8.52 4.68 -2.65
CA ASN A 40 9.17 4.11 -1.45
C ASN A 40 9.43 2.60 -1.54
N SER A 41 8.71 1.86 -2.40
CA SER A 41 8.86 0.40 -2.51
C SER A 41 9.95 -0.02 -3.49
N PHE A 42 10.21 0.82 -4.51
CA PHE A 42 11.25 0.57 -5.51
C PHE A 42 12.58 1.24 -5.18
N SER A 43 12.73 1.77 -3.95
CA SER A 43 14.00 2.23 -3.40
C SER A 43 14.96 1.04 -3.22
N ASN A 44 15.56 0.59 -4.32
CA ASN A 44 16.77 -0.22 -4.24
C ASN A 44 17.89 0.71 -3.76
N ALA A 45 18.35 0.50 -2.53
CA ALA A 45 19.71 0.84 -2.16
C ALA A 45 20.69 -0.08 -2.90
#